data_AF-A0A7W8KBK3-F1
#
_entry.id   AF-A0A7W8KBK3-F1
#
_cell.length_a   1.000
_cell.length_b   1.000
_cell.length_c   1.000
_cell.angle_alpha   90.00
_cell.angle_beta   90.00
_cell.angle_gamma   90.00
#
_symmetry.space_group_name_H-M   'P 1'
#
loop_
_entity.id
_entity.type
_entity.pdbx_description
1 polymer ?
#
loop_
_entity_poly.entity_id
_entity_poly.type
_entity_poly.pdbx_seq_one_letter_code
_entity_poly.pdbx_strand_id
1 'polypeptide(L)'
;MTPAAWRSAALGALWALVVATFGLAAFTLWRSPVLDVVAVLEALRSVLAALVLLWWTQVFTRYVAAEAVPDTDGVLRSVRALLPWLTSLRIAMWLLLLLSLAGGVAETASPVAVTALVTISGAFIFAKNAVFGTLARWAPTPNEALGRVRLGQWLNAAAALSLALGVVNVVPIAGLPGSDTPDVAAMIVYGTHALLDTAAMLLALKAVPPPMAP
;
A
#
# COMPACT_ATOMS: atom_id res chain seq x y z
N MET A 1 20.51 4.01 15.91
CA MET A 1 19.96 2.63 15.94
C MET A 1 20.88 1.72 15.15
N THR A 2 21.11 0.50 15.64
CA THR A 2 21.93 -0.51 14.94
C THR A 2 21.16 -1.09 13.74
N PRO A 3 21.83 -1.73 12.76
CA PRO A 3 21.15 -2.40 11.65
C PRO A 3 20.10 -3.43 12.11
N ALA A 4 20.40 -4.17 13.17
CA ALA A 4 19.46 -5.13 13.78
C ALA A 4 18.21 -4.45 14.34
N ALA A 5 18.36 -3.29 15.01
CA ALA A 5 17.25 -2.53 15.55
C ALA A 5 16.36 -1.92 14.45
N TRP A 6 16.93 -1.48 13.34
CA TRP A 6 16.15 -1.02 12.19
C TRP A 6 15.35 -2.16 11.55
N ARG A 7 15.95 -3.35 11.40
CA ARG A 7 15.25 -4.53 10.89
C ARG A 7 14.10 -4.93 11.80
N SER A 8 14.31 -5.03 13.11
CA SER A 8 13.24 -5.42 14.04
C SER A 8 12.09 -4.41 14.06
N ALA A 9 12.40 -3.10 14.06
CA ALA A 9 11.39 -2.05 13.97
C ALA A 9 10.60 -2.11 12.65
N ALA A 10 11.27 -2.31 11.52
CA ALA A 10 10.63 -2.46 10.21
C ALA A 10 9.69 -3.67 10.18
N LEU A 11 10.15 -4.83 10.67
CA LEU A 11 9.33 -6.04 10.71
C LEU A 11 8.12 -5.88 11.64
N GLY A 12 8.31 -5.28 12.82
CA GLY A 12 7.21 -4.99 13.74
C GLY A 12 6.16 -4.09 13.09
N ALA A 13 6.59 -3.01 12.41
CA ALA A 13 5.68 -2.11 11.72
C ALA A 13 4.98 -2.77 10.52
N LEU A 14 5.68 -3.60 9.75
CA LEU A 14 5.09 -4.35 8.63
C LEU A 14 4.03 -5.35 9.11
N TRP A 15 4.30 -6.10 10.19
CA TRP A 15 3.32 -7.01 10.78
C TRP A 15 2.11 -6.28 11.38
N ALA A 16 2.34 -5.15 12.05
CA ALA A 16 1.25 -4.29 12.50
C ALA A 16 0.40 -3.80 11.31
N LEU A 17 1.03 -3.43 10.19
CA LEU A 17 0.34 -3.03 8.97
C LEU A 17 -0.46 -4.18 8.35
N VAL A 18 0.05 -5.42 8.38
CA VAL A 18 -0.73 -6.61 7.93
C VAL A 18 -2.02 -6.73 8.74
N VAL A 19 -1.92 -6.71 10.07
CA VAL A 19 -3.08 -6.80 10.96
C VAL A 19 -4.04 -5.63 10.73
N ALA A 20 -3.51 -4.41 10.64
CA ALA A 20 -4.33 -3.22 10.38
C ALA A 20 -5.03 -3.28 9.02
N THR A 21 -4.42 -3.88 7.99
CA THR A 21 -5.02 -3.99 6.66
C THR A 21 -6.14 -5.05 6.63
N PHE A 22 -5.99 -6.15 7.38
CA PHE A 22 -7.13 -7.07 7.62
C PHE A 22 -8.23 -6.39 8.44
N GLY A 23 -7.86 -5.63 9.47
CA GLY A 23 -8.78 -4.82 10.25
C GLY A 23 -9.54 -3.80 9.40
N LEU A 24 -8.88 -3.20 8.41
CA LEU A 24 -9.49 -2.28 7.46
C LEU A 24 -10.55 -2.98 6.60
N ALA A 25 -10.28 -4.20 6.14
CA ALA A 25 -11.28 -5.00 5.42
C ALA A 25 -12.51 -5.29 6.29
N ALA A 26 -12.29 -5.70 7.55
CA ALA A 26 -13.36 -5.95 8.50
C ALA A 26 -14.16 -4.68 8.82
N PHE A 27 -13.48 -3.54 8.99
CA PHE A 27 -14.11 -2.24 9.22
C PHE A 27 -14.99 -1.82 8.04
N THR A 28 -14.48 -1.94 6.80
CA THR A 28 -15.25 -1.63 5.59
C THR A 28 -16.53 -2.44 5.50
N LEU A 29 -16.46 -3.75 5.78
CA LEU A 29 -17.64 -4.62 5.79
C LEU A 29 -18.61 -4.28 6.92
N TRP A 30 -18.10 -4.06 8.13
CA TRP A 30 -18.91 -3.73 9.31
C TRP A 30 -19.66 -2.40 9.16
N ARG A 31 -19.05 -1.42 8.48
CA ARG A 31 -19.62 -0.09 8.27
C ARG A 31 -20.59 0.00 7.11
N SER A 32 -20.67 -1.02 6.26
CA SER A 32 -21.59 -1.03 5.14
C SER A 32 -22.99 -1.41 5.63
N PRO A 33 -23.97 -0.50 5.63
CA PRO A 33 -25.34 -0.82 6.07
C PRO A 33 -26.02 -1.82 5.12
N VAL A 34 -25.63 -1.82 3.86
CA VAL A 34 -26.00 -2.80 2.84
C VAL A 34 -24.71 -3.28 2.19
N LEU A 35 -24.55 -4.59 2.01
CA LEU A 35 -23.43 -5.15 1.25
C LEU A 35 -23.70 -4.95 -0.25
N ASP A 36 -23.29 -3.80 -0.77
CA ASP A 36 -23.31 -3.53 -2.20
C ASP A 36 -22.00 -3.98 -2.87
N VAL A 37 -21.98 -3.89 -4.21
CA VAL A 37 -20.83 -4.31 -5.02
C VAL A 37 -19.58 -3.51 -4.67
N VAL A 38 -19.70 -2.22 -4.34
CA VAL A 38 -18.56 -1.34 -4.04
C VAL A 38 -17.92 -1.73 -2.72
N ALA A 39 -18.71 -1.94 -1.67
CA ALA A 39 -18.24 -2.38 -0.37
C ALA A 39 -17.54 -3.75 -0.44
N VAL A 40 -18.08 -4.68 -1.22
CA VAL A 40 -17.46 -5.99 -1.46
C VAL A 40 -16.12 -5.85 -2.19
N LEU A 41 -16.04 -5.00 -3.21
CA LEU A 41 -14.79 -4.76 -3.94
C LEU A 41 -13.71 -4.10 -3.06
N GLU A 42 -14.09 -3.13 -2.23
CA GLU A 42 -13.17 -2.47 -1.28
C GLU A 42 -12.66 -3.43 -0.21
N ALA A 43 -13.53 -4.29 0.33
CA ALA A 43 -13.16 -5.32 1.27
C ALA A 43 -12.22 -6.35 0.62
N LEU A 44 -12.56 -6.83 -0.58
CA LEU A 44 -11.73 -7.77 -1.35
C LEU A 44 -10.36 -7.16 -1.66
N ARG A 45 -10.31 -5.89 -2.07
CA ARG A 45 -9.06 -5.14 -2.29
C ARG A 45 -8.21 -5.12 -1.03
N SER A 46 -8.82 -4.87 0.13
CA SER A 46 -8.14 -4.79 1.42
C SER A 46 -7.62 -6.17 1.87
N VAL A 47 -8.42 -7.23 1.75
CA VAL A 47 -8.00 -8.61 2.06
C VAL A 47 -6.84 -9.03 1.16
N LEU A 48 -6.94 -8.79 -0.15
CA LEU A 48 -5.91 -9.17 -1.10
C LEU A 48 -4.62 -8.36 -0.87
N ALA A 49 -4.74 -7.07 -0.51
CA ALA A 49 -3.60 -6.25 -0.09
C ALA A 49 -2.93 -6.80 1.17
N ALA A 50 -3.71 -7.22 2.17
CA ALA A 50 -3.19 -7.81 3.40
C ALA A 50 -2.47 -9.14 3.15
N LEU A 51 -3.02 -10.00 2.28
CA LEU A 51 -2.39 -11.27 1.88
C LEU A 51 -1.08 -11.04 1.11
N VAL A 52 -1.06 -10.11 0.15
CA VAL A 52 0.18 -9.76 -0.56
C VAL A 52 1.21 -9.19 0.42
N LEU A 53 0.80 -8.31 1.34
CA LEU A 53 1.69 -7.72 2.33
C LEU A 53 2.22 -8.76 3.33
N LEU A 54 1.40 -9.73 3.73
CA LEU A 54 1.79 -10.85 4.60
C LEU A 54 2.97 -11.61 3.99
N TRP A 55 2.80 -12.09 2.76
CA TRP A 55 3.85 -12.85 2.07
C TRP A 55 5.05 -11.96 1.72
N TRP A 56 4.81 -10.72 1.32
CA TRP A 56 5.88 -9.76 1.06
C TRP A 56 6.73 -9.50 2.31
N THR A 57 6.12 -9.40 3.49
CA THR A 57 6.83 -9.18 4.76
C THR A 57 7.72 -10.37 5.10
N GLN A 58 7.27 -11.59 4.83
CA GLN A 58 8.08 -12.80 4.99
C GLN A 58 9.28 -12.82 4.04
N VAL A 59 9.07 -12.50 2.75
CA VAL A 59 10.18 -12.37 1.78
C VAL A 59 11.14 -11.25 2.20
N PHE A 60 10.61 -10.12 2.65
CA PHE A 60 11.41 -8.96 3.05
C PHE A 60 12.31 -9.28 4.25
N THR A 61 11.80 -10.05 5.21
CA THR A 61 12.56 -10.53 6.39
C THR A 61 13.85 -11.24 5.95
N ARG A 62 13.73 -12.17 5.00
CA ARG A 62 14.88 -12.93 4.45
C ARG A 62 15.78 -12.02 3.60
N TYR A 63 15.18 -11.15 2.80
CA TYR A 63 15.91 -10.22 1.94
C TYR A 63 16.83 -9.27 2.74
N VAL A 64 16.34 -8.67 3.83
CA VAL A 64 17.17 -7.78 4.66
C VAL A 64 18.21 -8.54 5.48
N ALA A 65 18.00 -9.84 5.70
CA ALA A 65 19.00 -10.76 6.26
C ALA A 65 20.04 -11.24 5.23
N ALA A 66 19.93 -10.80 3.97
CA ALA A 66 20.75 -11.27 2.85
C ALA A 66 20.60 -12.77 2.54
N GLU A 67 19.46 -13.36 2.88
CA GLU A 67 19.13 -14.75 2.60
C GLU A 67 18.38 -14.86 1.27
N ALA A 68 18.91 -15.66 0.35
CA ALA A 68 18.27 -15.88 -0.93
C ALA A 68 16.93 -16.62 -0.76
N VAL A 69 15.93 -16.21 -1.53
CA VAL A 69 14.62 -16.88 -1.62
C VAL A 69 14.52 -17.53 -3.00
N PRO A 70 14.68 -18.86 -3.11
CA PRO A 70 14.62 -19.56 -4.39
C PRO A 70 13.29 -19.36 -5.11
N ASP A 71 13.28 -19.43 -6.43
CA ASP A 71 12.05 -19.29 -7.23
C ASP A 71 11.01 -20.40 -6.97
N THR A 72 11.44 -21.53 -6.41
CA THR A 72 10.57 -22.64 -5.98
C THR A 72 9.89 -22.41 -4.62
N ASP A 73 10.29 -21.37 -3.89
CA ASP A 73 9.73 -21.05 -2.58
C ASP A 73 8.25 -20.67 -2.68
N GLY A 74 7.42 -21.34 -1.89
CA GLY A 74 5.97 -21.15 -1.90
C GLY A 74 5.56 -19.71 -1.59
N VAL A 75 6.25 -19.03 -0.66
CA VAL A 75 5.92 -17.66 -0.24
C VAL A 75 6.20 -16.69 -1.39
N LEU A 76 7.35 -16.81 -2.04
CA LEU A 76 7.71 -15.96 -3.18
C LEU A 76 6.75 -16.19 -4.36
N ARG A 77 6.38 -17.45 -4.62
CA ARG A 77 5.38 -17.79 -5.63
C ARG A 77 4.00 -17.20 -5.30
N SER A 78 3.57 -17.22 -4.04
CA SER A 78 2.32 -16.61 -3.61
C SER A 78 2.33 -15.09 -3.84
N VAL A 79 3.42 -14.39 -3.52
CA VAL A 79 3.55 -12.95 -3.84
C VAL A 79 3.42 -12.73 -5.35
N ARG A 80 4.17 -13.46 -6.16
CA ARG A 80 4.17 -13.32 -7.63
C ARG A 80 2.81 -13.65 -8.25
N ALA A 81 2.08 -14.61 -7.69
CA ALA A 81 0.76 -14.99 -8.17
C ALA A 81 -0.32 -13.97 -7.79
N LEU A 82 -0.31 -13.46 -6.55
CA LEU A 82 -1.35 -12.56 -6.05
C LEU A 82 -1.14 -11.09 -6.45
N LEU A 83 0.10 -10.68 -6.71
CA LEU A 83 0.40 -9.29 -7.06
C LEU A 83 -0.33 -8.81 -8.34
N PRO A 84 -0.38 -9.56 -9.45
CA PRO A 84 -1.16 -9.17 -10.62
C PRO A 84 -2.65 -8.97 -10.31
N TRP A 85 -3.26 -9.87 -9.53
CA TRP A 85 -4.67 -9.75 -9.13
C TRP A 85 -4.92 -8.48 -8.32
N LEU A 86 -4.05 -8.18 -7.35
CA LEU A 86 -4.16 -6.98 -6.53
C LEU A 86 -4.05 -5.72 -7.38
N THR A 87 -3.09 -5.70 -8.31
CA THR A 87 -2.84 -4.55 -9.19
C THR A 87 -3.99 -4.36 -10.16
N SER A 88 -4.50 -5.43 -10.77
CA SER A 88 -5.68 -5.37 -11.65
C SER A 88 -6.91 -4.84 -10.91
N LEU A 89 -7.17 -5.31 -9.69
CA LEU A 89 -8.30 -4.83 -8.90
C LEU A 89 -8.15 -3.34 -8.54
N ARG A 90 -6.96 -2.91 -8.12
CA ARG A 90 -6.68 -1.49 -7.83
C ARG A 90 -6.85 -0.61 -9.06
N ILE A 91 -6.37 -1.04 -10.22
CA ILE A 91 -6.53 -0.30 -11.47
C ILE A 91 -8.00 -0.25 -11.87
N ALA A 92 -8.73 -1.37 -11.80
CA ALA A 92 -10.16 -1.40 -12.12
C ALA A 92 -10.96 -0.42 -11.24
N MET A 93 -10.70 -0.42 -9.93
CA MET A 93 -11.36 0.51 -9.00
C MET A 93 -10.96 1.97 -9.24
N TRP A 94 -9.70 2.23 -9.59
CA TRP A 94 -9.26 3.57 -9.98
C TRP A 94 -9.91 4.04 -11.30
N LEU A 95 -10.09 3.15 -12.28
CA LEU A 95 -10.83 3.44 -13.51
C LEU A 95 -12.32 3.68 -13.25
N LEU A 96 -12.93 2.94 -12.30
CA LEU A 96 -14.30 3.20 -11.87
C LEU A 96 -14.44 4.56 -11.20
N LEU A 97 -13.45 4.98 -10.38
CA LEU A 97 -13.39 6.35 -9.85
C LEU A 97 -13.36 7.37 -10.99
N LEU A 98 -12.49 7.19 -11.99
CA LEU A 98 -12.43 8.09 -13.15
C LEU A 98 -13.75 8.15 -13.92
N LEU A 99 -14.40 7.00 -14.13
CA LEU A 99 -15.69 6.93 -14.79
C LEU A 99 -16.78 7.66 -13.97
N SER A 100 -16.78 7.49 -12.65
CA SER A 100 -17.68 8.19 -11.75
C SER A 100 -17.49 9.70 -11.81
N LEU A 101 -16.24 10.17 -11.84
CA LEU A 101 -15.91 11.60 -11.97
C LEU A 101 -16.35 12.15 -13.33
N ALA A 102 -16.12 11.40 -14.41
CA ALA A 102 -16.57 11.77 -15.75
C ALA A 102 -18.11 11.79 -15.87
N GLY A 103 -18.82 11.01 -15.06
CA GLY A 103 -20.27 10.99 -14.95
C GLY A 103 -20.88 12.14 -14.13
N GLY A 104 -20.09 13.12 -13.68
CA GLY A 104 -20.58 14.33 -13.01
C GLY A 104 -20.64 14.25 -11.48
N VAL A 105 -20.10 13.20 -10.86
CA VAL A 105 -20.16 13.02 -9.38
C VAL A 105 -19.43 14.12 -8.59
N ALA A 106 -18.55 14.88 -9.25
CA ALA A 106 -17.72 15.91 -8.64
C ALA A 106 -17.93 17.31 -9.24
N GLU A 107 -19.09 17.59 -9.85
CA GLU A 107 -19.37 18.86 -10.54
C GLU A 107 -19.18 20.11 -9.65
N THR A 108 -19.45 19.98 -8.36
CA THR A 108 -19.32 21.07 -7.39
C THR A 108 -17.99 21.04 -6.63
N ALA A 109 -17.16 20.02 -6.84
CA ALA A 109 -15.88 19.87 -6.14
C ALA A 109 -14.78 20.73 -6.78
N SER A 110 -13.79 21.11 -5.97
CA SER A 110 -12.61 21.82 -6.47
C SER A 110 -11.85 20.97 -7.51
N PRO A 111 -11.65 21.46 -8.76
CA PRO A 111 -10.94 20.70 -9.79
C PRO A 111 -9.50 20.35 -9.40
N VAL A 112 -8.84 21.23 -8.64
CA VAL A 112 -7.48 21.01 -8.14
C VAL A 112 -7.45 19.84 -7.15
N ALA A 113 -8.41 19.78 -6.22
CA ALA A 113 -8.48 18.72 -5.22
C ALA A 113 -8.80 17.35 -5.87
N VAL A 114 -9.71 17.33 -6.84
CA VAL A 114 -10.05 16.12 -7.61
C VAL A 114 -8.84 15.64 -8.43
N THR A 115 -8.14 16.57 -9.09
CA THR A 115 -6.92 16.24 -9.86
C THR A 115 -5.83 15.68 -8.96
N ALA A 116 -5.63 16.28 -7.77
CA ALA A 116 -4.69 15.79 -6.78
C ALA A 116 -5.08 14.38 -6.30
N LEU A 117 -6.34 14.14 -5.94
CA LEU A 117 -6.85 12.82 -5.54
C LEU A 117 -6.52 11.76 -6.59
N VAL A 118 -6.93 11.98 -7.85
CA VAL A 118 -6.74 11.02 -8.95
C VAL A 118 -5.27 10.75 -9.21
N THR A 119 -4.44 11.80 -9.20
CA THR A 119 -3.00 11.72 -9.49
C THR A 119 -2.27 10.98 -8.38
N ILE A 120 -2.54 11.34 -7.12
CA ILE A 120 -1.93 10.71 -5.95
C ILE A 120 -2.35 9.25 -5.84
N SER A 121 -3.65 8.95 -5.99
CA SER A 121 -4.15 7.57 -5.93
C SER A 121 -3.57 6.70 -7.04
N GLY A 122 -3.50 7.22 -8.27
CA GLY A 122 -2.89 6.52 -9.40
C GLY A 122 -1.40 6.26 -9.17
N ALA A 123 -0.64 7.31 -8.85
CA ALA A 123 0.79 7.21 -8.56
C ALA A 123 1.08 6.24 -7.41
N PHE A 124 0.24 6.23 -6.36
CA PHE A 124 0.37 5.32 -5.23
C PHE A 124 0.22 3.84 -5.66
N ILE A 125 -0.73 3.53 -6.53
CA ILE A 125 -0.90 2.16 -7.07
C ILE A 125 0.39 1.70 -7.77
N PHE A 126 0.97 2.55 -8.63
CA PHE A 126 2.21 2.25 -9.33
C PHE A 126 3.39 2.08 -8.37
N ALA A 127 3.57 3.01 -7.43
CA ALA A 127 4.66 2.95 -6.46
C ALA A 127 4.58 1.69 -5.59
N LYS A 128 3.39 1.34 -5.07
CA LYS A 128 3.19 0.11 -4.30
C LYS A 128 3.43 -1.15 -5.11
N ASN A 129 2.94 -1.21 -6.35
CA ASN A 129 3.20 -2.33 -7.24
C ASN A 129 4.72 -2.47 -7.50
N ALA A 130 5.43 -1.36 -7.64
CA ALA A 130 6.88 -1.35 -7.83
C ALA A 130 7.65 -1.80 -6.57
N VAL A 131 7.22 -1.41 -5.36
CA VAL A 131 7.77 -1.95 -4.09
C VAL A 131 7.63 -3.48 -4.05
N PHE A 132 6.43 -3.99 -4.32
CA PHE A 132 6.16 -5.43 -4.28
C PHE A 132 6.89 -6.18 -5.39
N GLY A 133 6.84 -5.67 -6.62
CA GLY A 133 7.47 -6.28 -7.78
C GLY A 133 8.99 -6.26 -7.71
N THR A 134 9.60 -5.19 -7.18
CA THR A 134 11.06 -5.12 -7.01
C THR A 134 11.54 -6.21 -6.06
N LEU A 135 10.90 -6.35 -4.88
CA LEU A 135 11.28 -7.42 -3.96
C LEU A 135 11.03 -8.80 -4.58
N ALA A 136 9.87 -9.03 -5.22
CA ALA A 136 9.55 -10.31 -5.83
C ALA A 136 10.53 -10.70 -6.97
N ARG A 137 11.14 -9.71 -7.62
CA ARG A 137 12.16 -9.93 -8.66
C ARG A 137 13.54 -10.23 -8.09
N TRP A 138 13.94 -9.51 -7.05
CA TRP A 138 15.31 -9.55 -6.51
C TRP A 138 15.47 -10.44 -5.26
N ALA A 139 14.39 -11.05 -4.77
CA ALA A 139 14.44 -11.98 -3.64
C ALA A 139 15.39 -13.18 -3.81
N PRO A 140 15.57 -13.77 -5.02
CA PRO A 140 16.57 -14.82 -5.24
C PRO A 140 18.03 -14.34 -5.13
N THR A 141 18.27 -13.03 -5.34
CA THR A 141 19.61 -12.42 -5.36
C THR A 141 19.66 -11.20 -4.44
N PRO A 142 19.53 -11.36 -3.11
CA PRO A 142 19.37 -10.26 -2.16
C PRO A 142 20.60 -9.37 -2.00
N ASN A 143 21.75 -9.81 -2.53
CA ASN A 143 23.00 -9.05 -2.54
C ASN A 143 23.16 -8.15 -3.78
N GLU A 144 22.24 -8.22 -4.74
CA GLU A 144 22.30 -7.35 -5.92
C GLU A 144 22.11 -5.88 -5.52
N ALA A 145 23.11 -5.04 -5.83
CA ALA A 145 23.10 -3.62 -5.55
C ALA A 145 21.92 -2.88 -6.22
N LEU A 146 21.63 -3.20 -7.50
CA LEU A 146 20.54 -2.59 -8.24
C LEU A 146 19.18 -2.87 -7.58
N GLY A 147 18.96 -4.10 -7.10
CA GLY A 147 17.73 -4.48 -6.41
C GLY A 147 17.49 -3.66 -5.14
N ARG A 148 18.54 -3.49 -4.32
CA ARG A 148 18.49 -2.70 -3.07
C ARG A 148 18.21 -1.22 -3.33
N VAL A 149 18.90 -0.64 -4.32
CA VAL A 149 18.70 0.77 -4.69
C VAL A 149 17.28 1.01 -5.21
N ARG A 150 16.78 0.16 -6.12
CA ARG A 150 15.42 0.29 -6.65
C ARG A 150 14.37 0.10 -5.56
N LEU A 151 14.57 -0.87 -4.67
CA LEU A 151 13.65 -1.09 -3.56
C LEU A 151 13.59 0.13 -2.65
N GLY A 152 14.75 0.70 -2.27
CA GLY A 152 14.81 1.92 -1.48
C GLY A 152 14.11 3.12 -2.14
N GLN A 153 14.34 3.34 -3.44
CA GLN A 153 13.67 4.40 -4.20
C GLN A 153 12.14 4.26 -4.17
N TRP A 154 11.63 3.05 -4.40
CA TRP A 154 10.20 2.79 -4.39
C TRP A 154 9.59 2.86 -2.99
N LEU A 155 10.29 2.40 -1.96
CA LEU A 155 9.84 2.54 -0.56
C LEU A 155 9.70 4.01 -0.18
N ASN A 156 10.66 4.86 -0.56
CA ASN A 156 10.60 6.29 -0.31
C ASN A 156 9.43 6.97 -1.05
N ALA A 157 9.27 6.67 -2.34
CA ALA A 157 8.17 7.21 -3.14
C ALA A 157 6.79 6.75 -2.60
N ALA A 158 6.66 5.46 -2.27
CA ALA A 158 5.43 4.90 -1.73
C ALA A 158 5.09 5.47 -0.34
N ALA A 159 6.08 5.75 0.51
CA ALA A 159 5.86 6.37 1.81
C ALA A 159 5.27 7.78 1.68
N ALA A 160 5.83 8.60 0.80
CA ALA A 160 5.34 9.96 0.53
C ALA A 160 3.92 9.94 -0.06
N LEU A 161 3.66 9.04 -1.01
CA LEU A 161 2.34 8.90 -1.63
C LEU A 161 1.30 8.33 -0.65
N SER A 162 1.69 7.41 0.24
CA SER A 162 0.79 6.91 1.30
C SER A 162 0.39 8.03 2.25
N LEU A 163 1.34 8.88 2.65
CA LEU A 163 1.07 10.03 3.50
C LEU A 163 0.13 11.02 2.80
N ALA A 164 0.38 11.32 1.53
CA ALA A 164 -0.48 12.20 0.74
C ALA A 164 -1.90 11.65 0.61
N LEU A 165 -2.05 10.33 0.38
CA LEU A 165 -3.35 9.68 0.33
C LEU A 165 -4.05 9.71 1.71
N GLY A 166 -3.29 9.55 2.79
CA GLY A 166 -3.79 9.73 4.16
C GLY A 166 -4.36 11.12 4.40
N VAL A 167 -3.67 12.17 3.95
CA VAL A 167 -4.16 13.56 4.04
C VAL A 167 -5.46 13.72 3.25
N VAL A 168 -5.51 13.22 2.01
CA VAL A 168 -6.71 13.30 1.17
C VAL A 168 -7.90 12.54 1.77
N ASN A 169 -7.66 11.43 2.48
CA ASN A 169 -8.73 10.67 3.15
C ASN A 169 -9.20 11.30 4.46
N VAL A 170 -8.39 12.15 5.10
CA VAL A 170 -8.70 12.79 6.38
C VAL A 170 -9.23 14.21 6.18
N VAL A 171 -8.93 14.87 5.06
CA VAL A 171 -9.43 16.19 4.73
C VAL A 171 -10.54 16.05 3.69
N PRO A 172 -11.83 16.20 4.07
CA PRO A 172 -12.94 16.06 3.14
C PRO A 172 -12.81 17.05 1.97
N ILE A 173 -12.96 16.54 0.75
CA ILE A 173 -13.04 17.39 -0.44
C ILE A 173 -14.51 17.80 -0.60
N ALA A 174 -14.81 19.05 -0.25
CA ALA A 174 -16.15 19.61 -0.41
C ALA A 174 -16.65 19.42 -1.86
N GLY A 175 -17.91 19.02 -2.01
CA GLY A 175 -18.53 18.73 -3.30
C GLY A 175 -18.35 17.29 -3.80
N LEU A 176 -17.65 16.42 -3.05
CA LEU A 176 -17.72 14.97 -3.25
C LEU A 176 -18.83 14.34 -2.40
N PRO A 177 -19.47 13.26 -2.86
CA PRO A 177 -20.45 12.54 -2.05
C PRO A 177 -19.87 12.12 -0.69
N GLY A 178 -20.63 12.36 0.38
CA GLY A 178 -20.21 12.03 1.74
C GLY A 178 -19.24 13.04 2.38
N SER A 179 -18.92 14.15 1.71
CA SER A 179 -18.06 15.20 2.28
C SER A 179 -18.78 16.17 3.23
N ASP A 180 -20.11 16.24 3.17
CA ASP A 180 -20.93 17.20 3.94
C ASP A 180 -21.07 16.84 5.43
N THR A 181 -20.86 15.57 5.78
CA THR A 181 -20.88 15.10 7.17
C THR A 181 -19.55 14.41 7.49
N PRO A 182 -18.66 15.06 8.25
CA PRO A 182 -17.34 14.49 8.53
C PRO A 182 -17.49 13.23 9.38
N ASP A 183 -17.11 12.13 8.76
CA ASP A 183 -17.14 10.82 9.39
C ASP A 183 -15.85 10.57 10.17
N VAL A 184 -15.86 11.04 11.42
CA VAL A 184 -14.69 11.02 12.32
C VAL A 184 -14.12 9.62 12.48
N ALA A 185 -14.97 8.59 12.53
CA ALA A 185 -14.52 7.21 12.67
C ALA A 185 -13.77 6.73 11.41
N ALA A 186 -14.29 7.01 10.21
CA ALA A 186 -13.57 6.74 8.96
C ALA A 186 -12.25 7.51 8.90
N MET A 187 -12.26 8.80 9.21
CA MET A 187 -11.06 9.66 9.19
C MET A 187 -9.97 9.10 10.09
N ILE A 188 -10.30 8.69 11.33
CA ILE A 188 -9.34 8.11 12.26
C ILE A 188 -8.78 6.79 11.71
N VAL A 189 -9.64 5.89 11.22
CA VAL A 189 -9.22 4.58 10.72
C VAL A 189 -8.33 4.71 9.48
N TYR A 190 -8.78 5.45 8.45
CA TYR A 190 -8.01 5.63 7.22
C TYR A 190 -6.74 6.45 7.46
N GLY A 191 -6.81 7.49 8.29
CA GLY A 191 -5.65 8.32 8.66
C GLY A 191 -4.59 7.52 9.42
N THR A 192 -5.00 6.75 10.43
CA THR A 192 -4.09 5.90 11.20
C THR A 192 -3.49 4.79 10.33
N HIS A 193 -4.29 4.19 9.45
CA HIS A 193 -3.80 3.17 8.50
C HIS A 193 -2.74 3.76 7.56
N ALA A 194 -2.98 4.95 7.00
CA ALA A 194 -2.02 5.64 6.14
C ALA A 194 -0.72 6.00 6.89
N LEU A 195 -0.82 6.50 8.12
CA LEU A 195 0.35 6.80 8.96
C LEU A 195 1.17 5.54 9.25
N LEU A 196 0.50 4.44 9.60
CA LEU A 196 1.15 3.16 9.82
C LEU A 196 1.83 2.63 8.55
N ASP A 197 1.18 2.79 7.39
CA ASP A 197 1.72 2.39 6.10
C ASP A 197 2.96 3.22 5.72
N THR A 198 2.91 4.53 5.89
CA THR A 198 4.05 5.44 5.73
C THR A 198 5.19 5.04 6.68
N ALA A 199 4.91 4.83 7.96
CA ALA A 199 5.90 4.46 8.95
C ALA A 199 6.56 3.11 8.61
N ALA A 200 5.77 2.10 8.23
CA ALA A 200 6.27 0.79 7.82
C ALA A 200 7.19 0.91 6.60
N MET A 201 6.83 1.71 5.60
CA MET A 201 7.66 1.93 4.40
C MET A 201 8.97 2.66 4.71
N LEU A 202 8.94 3.69 5.58
CA LEU A 202 10.15 4.40 6.01
C LEU A 202 11.07 3.54 6.87
N LEU A 203 10.51 2.72 7.77
CA LEU A 203 11.28 1.78 8.58
C LEU A 203 11.88 0.67 7.70
N ALA A 204 11.11 0.13 6.76
CA ALA A 204 11.61 -0.81 5.76
C ALA A 204 12.75 -0.20 4.95
N LEU A 205 12.63 1.06 4.51
CA LEU A 205 13.70 1.79 3.82
C LEU A 205 14.99 1.84 4.64
N LYS A 206 14.89 2.11 5.95
CA LYS A 206 16.07 2.12 6.85
C LYS A 206 16.63 0.73 7.13
N ALA A 207 15.82 -0.33 6.98
CA ALA A 207 16.24 -1.71 7.14
C ALA A 207 16.91 -2.31 5.88
N VAL A 208 16.68 -1.73 4.69
CA VAL A 208 17.36 -2.15 3.46
C VAL A 208 18.87 -1.93 3.62
N PRO A 209 19.70 -3.00 3.50
CA PRO A 209 21.14 -2.84 3.59
C PRO A 209 21.67 -1.92 2.48
N PRO A 210 22.73 -1.14 2.72
CA PRO A 210 23.38 -0.39 1.66
C PRO A 210 23.89 -1.34 0.56
N PRO A 211 24.01 -0.87 -0.69
CA PRO A 211 24.74 -1.61 -1.71
C PRO A 211 26.19 -1.79 -1.23
N MET A 212 26.72 -3.00 -1.31
CA MET A 212 28.14 -3.21 -1.03
C MET A 212 28.96 -2.52 -2.11
N ALA A 213 30.04 -1.82 -1.72
CA ALA A 213 30.97 -1.25 -2.68
C ALA A 213 31.57 -2.39 -3.54
N PRO A 214 31.76 -2.17 -4.84
CA PRO A 214 32.37 -3.16 -5.74
C PRO A 214 33.79 -3.53 -5.32
#